data_AF-A0A966E2J4-F1
#
_entry.id   AF-A0A966E2J4-F1
#
_cell.length_a   1.000
_cell.length_b   1.000
_cell.length_c   1.000
_cell.angle_alpha   90.00
_cell.angle_beta   90.00
_cell.angle_gamma   90.00
#
_symmetry.space_group_name_H-M   'P 1'
#
loop_
_entity.id
_entity.type
_entity.pdbx_description
1 polymer ?
#
loop_
_entity_poly.entity_id
_entity_poly.type
_entity_poly.pdbx_seq_one_letter_code
_entity_poly.pdbx_strand_id
1 'polypeptide(L)'
;MSFALNYYFAGERFDRFAFKLTNVVIHVLNGLLVYWLSVLLLRRYAGGARPPSTQAGWSAMHAYLPLLVAALWLLHPIQLTSVLYVVQRMTSMSAFFVLAGLLLFVVGRNRLESGRGHGLTWMFAGLAGGVGLGFLCKQNSILLPFYAFLVELFFFRHEVLPQAARRRLYGFYALTVALPAVVAVVGLVVAWDAIAQGYLYRDFTLWERLLTQSRVLFFYLGLLFFPHIRAFGLYHDDFALSTGLLDPWTTLLSVLLWAGLVGLALWGVRRRALWSFALLWYLVGHSLESTFVSLELVFEHRNYLPSFGILFATAYYLVWGLDRLLRKRRLVYPVVGLLVLVLAFTTFTRAGAQSSELQPYPWRVRHH
;
A
#
# COMPACT_ATOMS: atom_id res chain seq x y z
N MET A 1 -2.99 4.41 20.07
CA MET A 1 -2.92 3.69 21.36
C MET A 1 -1.45 3.48 21.68
N SER A 2 -0.93 4.15 22.70
CA SER A 2 0.47 4.03 23.09
C SER A 2 0.77 2.65 23.71
N PHE A 3 2.03 2.22 23.71
CA PHE A 3 2.44 1.00 24.41
C PHE A 3 2.13 1.06 25.91
N ALA A 4 2.20 2.25 26.51
CA ALA A 4 1.85 2.49 27.90
C ALA A 4 0.37 2.16 28.22
N LEU A 5 -0.57 2.58 27.36
CA LEU A 5 -1.99 2.22 27.53
C LEU A 5 -2.20 0.71 27.40
N ASN A 6 -1.49 0.05 26.48
CA ASN A 6 -1.57 -1.39 26.31
C ASN A 6 -1.04 -2.14 27.53
N TYR A 7 0.10 -1.71 28.05
CA TYR A 7 0.72 -2.23 29.27
C TYR A 7 -0.20 -2.07 30.47
N TYR A 8 -0.81 -0.90 30.65
CA TYR A 8 -1.78 -0.63 31.71
C TYR A 8 -2.97 -1.60 31.65
N PHE A 9 -3.61 -1.75 30.47
CA PHE A 9 -4.72 -2.69 30.31
C PHE A 9 -4.31 -4.17 30.35
N ALA A 10 -3.04 -4.48 30.13
CA ALA A 10 -2.47 -5.82 30.32
C ALA A 10 -2.12 -6.11 31.79
N GLY A 11 -2.55 -5.26 32.73
CA GLY A 11 -2.29 -5.42 34.16
C GLY A 11 -0.82 -5.14 34.52
N GLU A 12 -0.21 -4.18 33.84
CA GLU A 12 1.20 -3.80 34.01
C GLU A 12 2.16 -4.97 33.81
N ARG A 13 1.85 -5.79 32.81
CA ARG A 13 2.69 -6.92 32.38
C ARG A 13 3.04 -6.78 30.91
N PHE A 14 4.27 -7.16 30.56
CA PHE A 14 4.68 -7.31 29.17
C PHE A 14 4.11 -8.60 28.56
N ASP A 15 2.78 -8.68 28.50
CA ASP A 15 2.07 -9.82 27.93
C ASP A 15 2.12 -9.80 26.40
N ARG A 16 2.97 -10.68 25.83
CA ARG A 16 3.12 -10.85 24.39
C ARG A 16 1.79 -11.07 23.67
N PHE A 17 0.83 -11.76 24.29
CA PHE A 17 -0.47 -12.02 23.69
C PHE A 17 -1.29 -10.73 23.57
N ALA A 18 -1.44 -9.96 24.65
CA ALA A 18 -2.19 -8.70 24.65
C ALA A 18 -1.68 -7.68 23.61
N PHE A 19 -0.35 -7.55 23.49
CA PHE A 19 0.26 -6.65 22.50
C PHE A 19 0.00 -7.10 21.06
N LYS A 20 0.10 -8.41 20.78
CA LYS A 20 -0.20 -8.99 19.45
C LYS A 20 -1.68 -8.92 19.11
N LEU A 21 -2.56 -9.23 20.06
CA LEU A 21 -4.02 -9.15 19.88
C LEU A 21 -4.44 -7.74 19.45
N THR A 22 -3.88 -6.72 20.10
CA THR A 22 -4.16 -5.32 19.73
C THR A 22 -3.74 -5.02 18.29
N ASN A 23 -2.58 -5.50 17.85
CA ASN A 23 -2.14 -5.33 16.47
C ASN A 23 -3.06 -6.06 15.48
N VAL A 24 -3.52 -7.27 15.82
CA VAL A 24 -4.47 -8.04 15.02
C VAL A 24 -5.80 -7.29 14.89
N VAL A 25 -6.32 -6.72 15.99
CA VAL A 25 -7.54 -5.90 15.95
C VAL A 25 -7.36 -4.69 15.01
N ILE A 26 -6.24 -3.96 15.14
CA ILE A 26 -5.93 -2.83 14.24
C ILE A 26 -5.82 -3.31 12.79
N HIS A 27 -5.23 -4.47 12.53
CA HIS A 27 -5.14 -5.06 11.19
C HIS A 27 -6.51 -5.41 10.60
N VAL A 28 -7.39 -6.02 11.38
CA VAL A 28 -8.77 -6.32 10.98
C VAL A 28 -9.54 -5.04 10.68
N LEU A 29 -9.41 -4.00 11.52
CA LEU A 29 -10.02 -2.69 11.26
C LEU A 29 -9.52 -2.08 9.95
N ASN A 30 -8.21 -2.17 9.66
CA ASN A 30 -7.68 -1.77 8.35
C ASN A 30 -8.30 -2.58 7.21
N GLY A 31 -8.47 -3.90 7.37
CA GLY A 31 -9.13 -4.75 6.38
C GLY A 31 -10.57 -4.32 6.08
N LEU A 32 -11.32 -3.88 7.10
CA LEU A 32 -12.66 -3.30 6.93
C LEU A 32 -12.61 -1.98 6.13
N LEU A 33 -11.62 -1.11 6.38
CA LEU A 33 -11.44 0.12 5.61
C LEU A 33 -11.02 -0.17 4.16
N VAL A 34 -10.13 -1.15 3.94
CA VAL A 34 -9.76 -1.65 2.60
C VAL A 34 -11.00 -2.15 1.84
N TYR A 35 -11.87 -2.91 2.50
CA TYR A 35 -13.14 -3.36 1.93
C TYR A 35 -14.00 -2.18 1.49
N TRP A 36 -14.28 -1.23 2.40
CA TRP A 36 -15.13 -0.09 2.08
C TRP A 36 -14.54 0.83 1.02
N LEU A 37 -13.21 1.04 1.04
CA LEU A 37 -12.54 1.83 0.01
C LEU A 37 -12.69 1.14 -1.34
N SER A 38 -12.47 -0.17 -1.38
CA SER A 38 -12.65 -0.97 -2.60
C SER A 38 -14.08 -0.91 -3.13
N VAL A 39 -15.09 -0.96 -2.25
CA VAL A 39 -16.51 -0.77 -2.62
C VAL A 39 -16.69 0.56 -3.35
N LEU A 40 -16.20 1.66 -2.76
CA LEU A 40 -16.38 2.98 -3.34
C LEU A 40 -15.62 3.14 -4.67
N LEU A 41 -14.36 2.70 -4.73
CA LEU A 41 -13.55 2.80 -5.95
C LEU A 41 -14.11 1.96 -7.10
N LEU A 42 -14.54 0.72 -6.82
CA LEU A 42 -15.13 -0.16 -7.85
C LEU A 42 -16.46 0.36 -8.37
N ARG A 43 -17.31 0.93 -7.51
CA ARG A 43 -18.56 1.59 -7.95
C ARG A 43 -18.27 2.76 -8.88
N ARG A 44 -17.25 3.57 -8.58
CA ARG A 44 -16.83 4.69 -9.44
C ARG A 44 -16.24 4.21 -10.76
N TYR A 45 -15.40 3.18 -10.71
CA TYR A 45 -14.81 2.58 -11.91
C TYR A 45 -15.89 2.03 -12.86
N ALA A 46 -16.86 1.32 -12.30
CA ALA A 46 -18.00 0.77 -13.04
C ALA A 46 -18.90 1.85 -13.66
N GLY A 47 -19.23 2.90 -12.88
CA GLY A 47 -20.05 4.02 -13.37
C GLY A 47 -19.35 4.87 -14.44
N GLY A 48 -18.02 4.78 -14.54
CA GLY A 48 -17.20 5.54 -15.48
C GLY A 48 -16.86 4.84 -16.80
N ALA A 49 -17.22 3.58 -17.03
CA ALA A 49 -16.91 2.85 -18.26
C ALA A 49 -18.12 2.80 -19.22
N ARG A 50 -17.92 3.08 -20.52
CA ARG A 50 -18.85 2.76 -21.64
C ARG A 50 -18.05 2.08 -22.76
N PRO A 51 -18.60 1.07 -23.48
CA PRO A 51 -19.81 1.17 -24.31
C PRO A 51 -21.01 0.29 -23.86
N PRO A 52 -22.21 0.49 -24.44
CA PRO A 52 -23.46 -0.21 -24.12
C PRO A 52 -23.49 -1.71 -24.48
N SER A 53 -22.53 -2.23 -25.24
CA SER A 53 -22.56 -3.62 -25.74
C SER A 53 -22.15 -4.68 -24.72
N THR A 54 -21.62 -4.28 -23.55
CA THR A 54 -21.33 -5.18 -22.42
C THR A 54 -22.07 -4.79 -21.15
N GLN A 55 -23.17 -4.03 -21.26
CA GLN A 55 -24.05 -3.68 -20.15
C GLN A 55 -24.84 -4.87 -19.58
N ALA A 56 -24.72 -6.06 -20.18
CA ALA A 56 -25.29 -7.30 -19.65
C ALA A 56 -24.48 -7.80 -18.43
N GLY A 57 -24.73 -7.14 -17.30
CA GLY A 57 -24.45 -7.67 -15.98
C GLY A 57 -23.15 -7.17 -15.38
N TRP A 58 -23.22 -6.04 -14.69
CA TRP A 58 -22.56 -5.92 -13.39
C TRP A 58 -23.08 -7.08 -12.53
N SER A 59 -22.45 -8.23 -12.69
CA SER A 59 -22.95 -9.51 -12.17
C SER A 59 -22.84 -9.54 -10.65
N ALA A 60 -23.59 -10.42 -9.99
CA ALA A 60 -23.44 -10.71 -8.57
C ALA A 60 -21.97 -10.97 -8.15
N MET A 61 -21.10 -11.38 -9.08
CA MET A 61 -19.67 -11.59 -8.85
C MET A 61 -18.90 -10.28 -8.57
N HIS A 62 -19.30 -9.14 -9.16
CA HIS A 62 -18.69 -7.84 -8.87
C HIS A 62 -19.02 -7.35 -7.45
N ALA A 63 -20.11 -7.84 -6.84
CA ALA A 63 -20.48 -7.52 -5.46
C ALA A 63 -19.49 -8.12 -4.44
N TYR A 64 -18.86 -9.25 -4.77
CA TYR A 64 -17.86 -9.90 -3.91
C TYR A 64 -16.42 -9.42 -4.16
N LEU A 65 -16.18 -8.66 -5.23
CA LEU A 65 -14.83 -8.20 -5.56
C LEU A 65 -14.19 -7.33 -4.45
N PRO A 66 -14.89 -6.38 -3.80
CA PRO A 66 -14.33 -5.66 -2.66
C PRO A 66 -13.95 -6.58 -1.49
N LEU A 67 -14.75 -7.63 -1.25
CA LEU A 67 -14.46 -8.64 -0.24
C LEU A 67 -13.21 -9.44 -0.60
N LEU A 68 -13.05 -9.80 -1.88
CA LEU A 68 -11.84 -10.45 -2.36
C LEU A 68 -10.61 -9.56 -2.18
N VAL A 69 -10.67 -8.27 -2.53
CA VAL A 69 -9.54 -7.35 -2.32
C VAL A 69 -9.14 -7.30 -0.85
N ALA A 70 -10.12 -7.16 0.05
CA ALA A 70 -9.87 -7.14 1.48
C ALA A 70 -9.30 -8.48 1.98
N ALA A 71 -9.83 -9.62 1.52
CA ALA A 71 -9.34 -10.95 1.89
C ALA A 71 -7.91 -11.19 1.40
N LEU A 72 -7.61 -10.88 0.13
CA LEU A 72 -6.26 -10.98 -0.42
C LEU A 72 -5.30 -10.11 0.39
N TRP A 73 -5.67 -8.88 0.72
CA TRP A 73 -4.80 -7.96 1.47
C TRP A 73 -4.60 -8.38 2.92
N LEU A 74 -5.68 -8.74 3.63
CA LEU A 74 -5.66 -9.11 5.06
C LEU A 74 -4.93 -10.42 5.30
N LEU A 75 -5.07 -11.39 4.39
CA LEU A 75 -4.49 -12.72 4.53
C LEU A 75 -3.15 -12.86 3.82
N HIS A 76 -2.64 -11.78 3.21
CA HIS A 76 -1.36 -11.83 2.51
C HIS A 76 -0.19 -12.00 3.49
N PRO A 77 0.73 -12.95 3.26
CA PRO A 77 1.84 -13.20 4.19
C PRO A 77 2.77 -11.99 4.34
N ILE A 78 2.85 -11.09 3.35
CA ILE A 78 3.64 -9.86 3.44
C ILE A 78 3.21 -8.93 4.60
N GLN A 79 1.96 -9.03 5.06
CA GLN A 79 1.47 -8.19 6.16
C GLN A 79 1.96 -8.63 7.53
N LEU A 80 2.51 -9.85 7.62
CA LEU A 80 2.79 -10.51 8.90
C LEU A 80 3.73 -9.70 9.79
N THR A 81 4.78 -9.08 9.24
CA THR A 81 5.73 -8.28 10.03
C THR A 81 5.10 -6.98 10.56
N SER A 82 4.15 -6.39 9.84
CA SER A 82 3.40 -5.21 10.30
C SER A 82 2.44 -5.52 11.45
N VAL A 83 2.04 -6.78 11.60
CA VAL A 83 1.07 -7.23 12.62
C VAL A 83 1.78 -7.87 13.81
N LEU A 84 2.70 -8.80 13.58
CA LEU A 84 3.35 -9.57 14.65
C LEU A 84 4.47 -8.80 15.35
N TYR A 85 5.13 -7.85 14.68
CA TYR A 85 6.14 -7.02 15.34
C TYR A 85 5.43 -5.90 16.09
N VAL A 86 5.53 -5.93 17.42
CA VAL A 86 4.85 -4.98 18.30
C VAL A 86 5.18 -3.53 17.93
N VAL A 87 6.46 -3.25 17.64
CA VAL A 87 6.94 -1.92 17.22
C VAL A 87 6.27 -1.46 15.93
N GLN A 88 5.98 -2.38 15.00
CA GLN A 88 5.36 -2.04 13.71
C GLN A 88 3.86 -1.73 13.81
N ARG A 89 3.29 -1.73 15.03
CA ARG A 89 1.97 -1.14 15.30
C ARG A 89 1.83 0.26 14.71
N MET A 90 2.90 1.07 14.77
CA MET A 90 2.93 2.41 14.18
C MET A 90 2.56 2.42 12.69
N THR A 91 3.00 1.42 11.92
CA THR A 91 2.70 1.26 10.49
C THR A 91 1.22 0.95 10.29
N SER A 92 0.67 -0.02 11.03
CA SER A 92 -0.75 -0.40 10.93
C SER A 92 -1.72 0.71 11.38
N MET A 93 -1.35 1.49 12.39
CA MET A 93 -2.12 2.63 12.87
C MET A 93 -2.08 3.82 11.90
N SER A 94 -0.90 4.15 11.38
CA SER A 94 -0.77 5.20 10.36
C SER A 94 -1.61 4.85 9.12
N ALA A 95 -1.55 3.59 8.66
CA ALA A 95 -2.38 3.10 7.57
C ALA A 95 -3.89 3.21 7.85
N PHE A 96 -4.33 2.99 9.09
CA PHE A 96 -5.75 3.15 9.46
C PHE A 96 -6.22 4.59 9.21
N PHE A 97 -5.44 5.58 9.67
CA PHE A 97 -5.78 6.98 9.47
C PHE A 97 -5.69 7.41 8.00
N VAL A 98 -4.74 6.86 7.24
CA VAL A 98 -4.66 7.09 5.78
C VAL A 98 -5.89 6.52 5.07
N LEU A 99 -6.26 5.26 5.33
CA LEU A 99 -7.43 4.63 4.70
C LEU A 99 -8.75 5.32 5.10
N ALA A 100 -8.91 5.69 6.38
CA ALA A 100 -10.06 6.45 6.84
C ALA A 100 -10.12 7.84 6.19
N GLY A 101 -8.98 8.52 6.07
CA GLY A 101 -8.85 9.80 5.38
C GLY A 101 -9.25 9.71 3.90
N LEU A 102 -8.83 8.64 3.21
CA LEU A 102 -9.23 8.37 1.83
C LEU A 102 -10.73 8.08 1.69
N LEU A 103 -11.33 7.36 2.63
CA LEU A 103 -12.79 7.13 2.63
C LEU A 103 -13.54 8.45 2.76
N LEU A 104 -13.16 9.31 3.71
CA LEU A 104 -13.76 10.64 3.87
C LEU A 104 -13.55 11.52 2.65
N PHE A 105 -12.37 11.45 2.03
CA PHE A 105 -12.09 12.11 0.76
C PHE A 105 -13.05 11.65 -0.35
N VAL A 106 -13.22 10.34 -0.55
CA VAL A 106 -14.13 9.80 -1.58
C VAL A 106 -15.58 10.17 -1.29
N VAL A 107 -16.01 10.13 -0.02
CA VAL A 107 -17.35 10.59 0.40
C VAL A 107 -17.55 12.07 0.11
N GLY A 108 -16.58 12.92 0.48
CA GLY A 108 -16.62 14.35 0.23
C GLY A 108 -16.62 14.68 -1.26
N ARG A 109 -15.83 13.97 -2.06
CA ARG A 109 -15.76 14.15 -3.50
C ARG A 109 -17.05 13.72 -4.22
N ASN A 110 -17.69 12.64 -3.77
CA ASN A 110 -19.03 12.25 -4.24
C ASN A 110 -20.10 13.29 -3.87
N ARG A 111 -20.06 13.83 -2.64
CA ARG A 111 -20.98 14.92 -2.22
C ARG A 111 -20.82 16.15 -3.10
N LEU A 112 -19.58 16.57 -3.36
CA LEU A 112 -19.25 17.69 -4.23
C LEU A 112 -19.82 17.51 -5.64
N GLU A 113 -19.73 16.31 -6.21
CA GLU A 113 -20.30 15.98 -7.52
C GLU A 113 -21.84 15.97 -7.53
N SER A 114 -22.46 15.50 -6.45
CA SER A 114 -23.93 15.47 -6.31
C SER A 114 -24.55 16.84 -5.94
N GLY A 115 -23.75 17.91 -5.89
CA GLY A 115 -24.21 19.23 -5.45
C GLY A 115 -24.58 19.32 -3.96
N ARG A 116 -24.32 18.27 -3.17
CA ARG A 116 -24.56 18.28 -1.72
C ARG A 116 -23.50 19.15 -1.05
N GLY A 117 -23.95 19.97 -0.09
CA GLY A 117 -23.07 20.83 0.70
C GLY A 117 -21.97 20.06 1.45
N HIS A 118 -20.93 20.78 1.88
CA HIS A 118 -19.81 20.28 2.69
C HIS A 118 -18.89 19.24 2.03
N GLY A 119 -18.95 19.02 0.71
CA GLY A 119 -18.07 18.07 0.02
C GLY A 119 -16.58 18.33 0.27
N LEU A 120 -16.14 19.59 0.10
CA LEU A 120 -14.76 20.00 0.39
C LEU A 120 -14.42 19.89 1.87
N THR A 121 -15.37 20.15 2.77
CA THR A 121 -15.15 20.00 4.22
C THR A 121 -14.81 18.56 4.57
N TRP A 122 -15.54 17.58 4.02
CA TRP A 122 -15.22 16.16 4.22
C TRP A 122 -13.88 15.76 3.60
N MET A 123 -13.53 16.31 2.44
CA MET A 123 -12.22 16.09 1.82
C MET A 123 -11.10 16.63 2.71
N PHE A 124 -11.20 17.88 3.16
CA PHE A 124 -10.22 18.49 4.06
C PHE A 124 -10.14 17.76 5.40
N ALA A 125 -11.27 17.42 6.02
CA ALA A 125 -11.30 16.68 7.27
C ALA A 125 -10.61 15.31 7.13
N GLY A 126 -10.85 14.62 6.01
CA GLY A 126 -10.18 13.36 5.68
C GLY A 126 -8.68 13.51 5.55
N LEU A 127 -8.20 14.49 4.76
CA LEU A 127 -6.77 14.70 4.55
C LEU A 127 -6.08 15.23 5.80
N ALA A 128 -6.59 16.30 6.41
CA ALA A 128 -5.97 16.91 7.59
C ALA A 128 -5.98 15.96 8.80
N GLY A 129 -7.13 15.31 9.07
CA GLY A 129 -7.23 14.32 10.14
C GLY A 129 -6.38 13.08 9.87
N GLY A 130 -6.40 12.57 8.64
CA GLY A 130 -5.63 11.39 8.24
C GLY A 130 -4.11 11.62 8.26
N VAL A 131 -3.64 12.75 7.71
CA VAL A 131 -2.23 13.14 7.80
C VAL A 131 -1.86 13.39 9.25
N GLY A 132 -2.58 14.26 9.96
CA GLY A 132 -2.25 14.66 11.33
C GLY A 132 -2.18 13.49 12.30
N LEU A 133 -3.27 12.72 12.45
CA LEU A 133 -3.30 11.58 13.37
C LEU A 133 -2.39 10.44 12.91
N GLY A 134 -2.30 10.22 11.60
CA GLY A 134 -1.40 9.22 11.02
C GLY A 134 0.06 9.57 11.24
N PHE A 135 0.43 10.86 11.21
CA PHE A 135 1.82 11.32 11.31
C PHE A 135 2.34 11.17 12.73
N LEU A 136 1.47 11.39 13.72
CA LEU A 136 1.74 11.06 15.13
C LEU A 136 2.02 9.57 15.36
N CYS A 137 1.57 8.70 14.44
CA CYS A 137 1.89 7.28 14.46
C CYS A 137 3.17 6.98 13.65
N LYS A 138 3.20 7.40 12.38
CA LYS A 138 4.31 7.18 11.44
C LYS A 138 4.27 8.20 10.31
N GLN A 139 5.44 8.70 9.91
CA GLN A 139 5.59 9.77 8.92
C GLN A 139 5.00 9.45 7.53
N ASN A 140 4.84 8.16 7.17
CA ASN A 140 4.26 7.73 5.89
C ASN A 140 2.85 8.29 5.61
N SER A 141 2.11 8.72 6.63
CA SER A 141 0.79 9.33 6.41
C SER A 141 0.85 10.62 5.60
N ILE A 142 2.02 11.28 5.51
CA ILE A 142 2.23 12.47 4.68
C ILE A 142 1.95 12.20 3.19
N LEU A 143 1.95 10.92 2.79
CA LEU A 143 1.65 10.49 1.42
C LEU A 143 0.13 10.47 1.11
N LEU A 144 -0.73 10.64 2.12
CA LEU A 144 -2.20 10.62 1.96
C LEU A 144 -2.73 11.55 0.85
N PRO A 145 -2.28 12.81 0.71
CA PRO A 145 -2.76 13.67 -0.37
C PRO A 145 -2.40 13.15 -1.77
N PHE A 146 -1.26 12.50 -1.93
CA PHE A 146 -0.86 11.88 -3.20
C PHE A 146 -1.71 10.65 -3.53
N TYR A 147 -2.05 9.83 -2.53
CA TYR A 147 -3.02 8.75 -2.72
C TYR A 147 -4.41 9.29 -3.09
N ALA A 148 -4.88 10.35 -2.43
CA ALA A 148 -6.15 11.00 -2.75
C ALA A 148 -6.14 11.56 -4.19
N PHE A 149 -5.03 12.15 -4.61
CA PHE A 149 -4.84 12.63 -5.98
C PHE A 149 -4.88 11.51 -7.02
N LEU A 150 -4.23 10.36 -6.75
CA LEU A 150 -4.36 9.18 -7.60
C LEU A 150 -5.82 8.72 -7.67
N VAL A 151 -6.56 8.71 -6.55
CA VAL A 151 -7.98 8.39 -6.57
C VAL A 151 -8.78 9.37 -7.45
N GLU A 152 -8.51 10.67 -7.39
CA GLU A 152 -9.14 11.66 -8.29
C GLU A 152 -8.85 11.36 -9.76
N LEU A 153 -7.57 11.17 -10.12
CA LEU A 153 -7.14 10.97 -11.51
C LEU A 153 -7.83 9.78 -12.18
N PHE A 154 -7.98 8.67 -11.44
CA PHE A 154 -8.51 7.43 -12.00
C PHE A 154 -10.02 7.29 -11.85
N PHE A 155 -10.63 7.76 -10.76
CA PHE A 155 -12.03 7.44 -10.41
C PHE A 155 -12.99 8.63 -10.47
N PHE A 156 -12.50 9.87 -10.66
CA PHE A 156 -13.34 11.07 -10.71
C PHE A 156 -13.19 11.86 -12.01
N ARG A 157 -14.25 12.56 -12.42
CA ARG A 157 -14.30 13.33 -13.67
C ARG A 157 -14.65 14.79 -13.36
N HIS A 158 -13.71 15.68 -13.65
CA HIS A 158 -13.84 17.11 -13.39
C HIS A 158 -14.88 17.80 -14.29
N GLU A 159 -15.18 17.20 -15.46
CA GLU A 159 -16.13 17.72 -16.45
C GLU A 159 -17.57 17.76 -15.93
N VAL A 160 -17.89 16.94 -14.93
CA VAL A 160 -19.24 16.86 -14.33
C VAL A 160 -19.49 18.01 -13.34
N LEU A 161 -18.43 18.72 -12.91
CA LEU A 161 -18.55 19.78 -11.91
C LEU A 161 -18.87 21.14 -12.53
N PRO A 162 -19.74 21.96 -11.88
CA PRO A 162 -19.88 23.37 -12.20
C PRO A 162 -18.55 24.12 -12.09
N GLN A 163 -18.36 25.17 -12.89
CA GLN A 163 -17.09 25.91 -12.97
C GLN A 163 -16.61 26.43 -11.60
N ALA A 164 -17.52 26.88 -10.74
CA ALA A 164 -17.19 27.32 -9.38
C ALA A 164 -16.66 26.18 -8.50
N ALA A 165 -17.30 25.01 -8.53
CA ALA A 165 -16.87 23.83 -7.78
C ALA A 165 -15.52 23.31 -8.29
N ARG A 166 -15.31 23.32 -9.61
CA ARG A 166 -14.04 22.94 -10.25
C ARG A 166 -12.87 23.85 -9.83
N ARG A 167 -13.08 25.17 -9.77
CA ARG A 167 -12.07 26.12 -9.27
C ARG A 167 -11.68 25.84 -7.82
N ARG A 168 -12.66 25.58 -6.96
CA ARG A 168 -12.40 25.21 -5.54
C ARG A 168 -11.66 23.88 -5.42
N LEU A 169 -11.98 22.90 -6.27
CA LEU A 169 -11.28 21.61 -6.33
C LEU A 169 -9.82 21.77 -6.76
N TYR A 170 -9.53 22.64 -7.73
CA TYR A 170 -8.15 22.96 -8.10
C TYR A 170 -7.40 23.67 -6.98
N GLY A 171 -8.04 24.63 -6.29
CA GLY A 171 -7.49 25.24 -5.09
C GLY A 171 -7.19 24.22 -3.97
N PHE A 172 -8.09 23.25 -3.79
CA PHE A 172 -7.88 22.13 -2.87
C PHE A 172 -6.61 21.33 -3.21
N TYR A 173 -6.41 20.92 -4.46
CA TYR A 173 -5.20 20.17 -4.85
C TYR A 173 -3.94 21.01 -4.87
N ALA A 174 -4.04 22.30 -5.22
CA ALA A 174 -2.93 23.24 -5.09
C ALA A 174 -2.45 23.31 -3.63
N LEU A 175 -3.38 23.42 -2.68
CA LEU A 175 -3.08 23.49 -1.26
C LEU A 175 -2.63 22.15 -0.65
N THR A 176 -3.24 21.04 -1.04
CA THR A 176 -3.03 19.73 -0.37
C THR A 176 -2.00 18.84 -1.04
N VAL A 177 -1.68 19.08 -2.32
CA VAL A 177 -0.72 18.26 -3.08
C VAL A 177 0.44 19.11 -3.56
N ALA A 178 0.17 20.17 -4.34
CA ALA A 178 1.24 20.95 -4.97
C ALA A 178 2.09 21.70 -3.94
N LEU A 179 1.46 22.40 -2.98
CA LEU A 179 2.18 23.12 -1.93
C LEU A 179 3.02 22.18 -1.06
N PRO A 180 2.49 21.07 -0.49
CA PRO A 180 3.31 20.10 0.24
C PRO A 180 4.43 19.48 -0.59
N ALA A 181 4.22 19.21 -1.88
CA ALA A 181 5.28 18.73 -2.76
C ALA A 181 6.42 19.76 -2.91
N VAL A 182 6.08 21.04 -3.09
CA VAL A 182 7.07 22.13 -3.14
C VAL A 182 7.80 22.25 -1.79
N VAL A 183 7.06 22.25 -0.67
CA VAL A 183 7.65 22.31 0.67
C VAL A 183 8.58 21.12 0.93
N ALA A 184 8.20 19.91 0.50
CA ALA A 184 9.05 18.74 0.61
C ALA A 184 10.34 18.92 -0.19
N VAL A 185 10.27 19.35 -1.45
CA VAL A 185 11.46 19.59 -2.28
C VAL A 185 12.37 20.66 -1.67
N VAL A 186 11.81 21.78 -1.21
CA VAL A 186 12.59 22.84 -0.53
C VAL A 186 13.22 22.29 0.75
N GLY A 187 12.46 21.55 1.56
CA GLY A 187 12.96 20.91 2.78
C GLY A 187 14.09 19.93 2.50
N LEU A 188 14.04 19.18 1.40
CA LEU A 188 15.12 18.28 0.98
C LEU A 188 16.39 19.02 0.58
N VAL A 189 16.26 20.14 -0.14
CA VAL A 189 17.40 20.99 -0.50
C VAL A 189 18.04 21.59 0.77
N VAL A 190 17.21 22.08 1.70
CA VAL A 190 17.70 22.67 2.96
C VAL A 190 18.32 21.62 3.89
N ALA A 191 17.77 20.41 3.94
CA ALA A 191 18.22 19.34 4.83
C ALA A 191 19.23 18.38 4.17
N TRP A 192 19.77 18.73 3.00
CA TRP A 192 20.61 17.81 2.22
C TRP A 192 21.83 17.31 3.00
N ASP A 193 22.53 18.21 3.68
CA ASP A 193 23.72 17.83 4.47
C ASP A 193 23.38 16.87 5.60
N ALA A 194 22.24 17.06 6.27
CA ALA A 194 21.78 16.16 7.33
C ALA A 194 21.41 14.77 6.76
N ILE A 195 20.78 14.72 5.58
CA ILE A 195 20.47 13.47 4.89
C ILE A 195 21.77 12.75 4.48
N ALA A 196 22.74 13.50 3.93
CA ALA A 196 24.04 12.96 3.51
C ALA A 196 24.84 12.40 4.69
N GLN A 197 24.86 13.11 5.83
CA GLN A 197 25.49 12.63 7.07
C GLN A 197 24.86 11.35 7.61
N GLY A 198 23.58 11.11 7.33
CA GLY A 198 22.89 9.88 7.71
C GLY A 198 23.50 8.61 7.10
N TYR A 199 24.30 8.72 6.03
CA TYR A 199 25.01 7.60 5.41
C TYR A 199 26.36 7.28 6.07
N LEU A 200 26.88 8.14 6.95
CA LEU A 200 28.12 7.85 7.69
C LEU A 200 27.97 6.66 8.66
N TYR A 201 26.73 6.33 9.02
CA TYR A 201 26.39 5.23 9.92
C TYR A 201 25.80 4.02 9.18
N ARG A 202 26.06 3.92 7.86
CA ARG A 202 25.55 2.86 6.99
C ARG A 202 26.70 2.13 6.30
N ASP A 203 26.49 0.85 6.07
CA ASP A 203 27.42 0.00 5.30
C ASP A 203 27.25 0.16 3.78
N PHE A 204 26.47 1.14 3.34
CA PHE A 204 26.21 1.47 1.95
C PHE A 204 26.08 2.97 1.76
N THR A 205 26.43 3.44 0.57
CA THR A 205 26.28 4.83 0.14
C THR A 205 24.85 5.14 -0.33
N LEU A 206 24.54 6.44 -0.48
CA LEU A 206 23.29 6.89 -1.10
C LEU A 206 23.10 6.29 -2.51
N TRP A 207 24.18 6.25 -3.30
CA TRP A 207 24.11 5.75 -4.66
C TRP A 207 23.80 4.24 -4.71
N GLU A 208 24.52 3.45 -3.92
CA GLU A 208 24.30 2.01 -3.81
C GLU A 208 22.89 1.71 -3.29
N ARG A 209 22.40 2.51 -2.33
CA ARG A 209 21.01 2.42 -1.89
C ARG A 209 20.04 2.62 -3.04
N LEU A 210 20.13 3.72 -3.79
CA LEU A 210 19.19 4.03 -4.88
C LEU A 210 19.20 2.94 -5.96
N LEU A 211 20.39 2.45 -6.33
CA LEU A 211 20.54 1.33 -7.25
C LEU A 211 19.87 0.06 -6.70
N THR A 212 20.15 -0.27 -5.45
CA THR A 212 19.59 -1.46 -4.79
C THR A 212 18.07 -1.36 -4.67
N GLN A 213 17.52 -0.19 -4.34
CA GLN A 213 16.08 0.03 -4.22
C GLN A 213 15.32 -0.30 -5.51
N SER A 214 15.92 -0.06 -6.68
CA SER A 214 15.30 -0.44 -7.96
C SER A 214 15.01 -1.95 -8.04
N ARG A 215 15.89 -2.79 -7.50
CA ARG A 215 15.71 -4.25 -7.41
C ARG A 215 14.79 -4.64 -6.26
N VAL A 216 14.90 -3.95 -5.12
CA VAL A 216 14.06 -4.20 -3.92
C VAL A 216 12.56 -4.00 -4.23
N LEU A 217 12.21 -3.00 -5.03
CA LEU A 217 10.81 -2.82 -5.44
C LEU A 217 10.29 -4.00 -6.28
N PHE A 218 11.11 -4.56 -7.16
CA PHE A 218 10.74 -5.81 -7.86
C PHE A 218 10.68 -7.01 -6.93
N PHE A 219 11.60 -7.10 -5.96
CA PHE A 219 11.57 -8.14 -4.95
C PHE A 219 10.24 -8.11 -4.16
N TYR A 220 9.79 -6.94 -3.72
CA TYR A 220 8.48 -6.78 -3.08
C TYR A 220 7.31 -7.16 -3.99
N LEU A 221 7.34 -6.80 -5.28
CA LEU A 221 6.34 -7.28 -6.24
C LEU A 221 6.38 -8.81 -6.35
N GLY A 222 7.57 -9.41 -6.36
CA GLY A 222 7.77 -10.85 -6.32
C GLY A 222 7.11 -11.49 -5.10
N LEU A 223 7.30 -10.91 -3.91
CA LEU A 223 6.63 -11.38 -2.68
C LEU A 223 5.11 -11.27 -2.74
N LEU A 224 4.56 -10.28 -3.46
CA LEU A 224 3.12 -10.08 -3.62
C LEU A 224 2.49 -11.08 -4.60
N PHE A 225 3.15 -11.39 -5.71
CA PHE A 225 2.61 -12.30 -6.72
C PHE A 225 2.96 -13.76 -6.45
N PHE A 226 4.11 -14.02 -5.83
CA PHE A 226 4.65 -15.34 -5.54
C PHE A 226 5.09 -15.41 -4.07
N PRO A 227 4.14 -15.48 -3.12
CA PRO A 227 4.43 -15.47 -1.70
C PRO A 227 5.06 -16.79 -1.23
N HIS A 228 6.31 -17.02 -1.60
CA HIS A 228 7.08 -18.18 -1.18
C HIS A 228 7.65 -17.97 0.22
N ILE A 229 7.36 -18.89 1.16
CA ILE A 229 7.72 -18.75 2.58
C ILE A 229 9.22 -18.49 2.77
N ARG A 230 10.10 -19.14 1.99
CA ARG A 230 11.56 -18.95 2.12
C ARG A 230 12.07 -17.61 1.61
N ALA A 231 11.28 -16.89 0.82
CA ALA A 231 11.62 -15.55 0.35
C ALA A 231 11.25 -14.48 1.40
N PHE A 232 10.48 -14.83 2.42
CA PHE A 232 10.18 -13.97 3.55
C PHE A 232 11.20 -14.21 4.68
N GLY A 233 11.58 -13.13 5.37
CA GLY A 233 12.62 -13.15 6.40
C GLY A 233 12.29 -12.25 7.59
N LEU A 234 12.92 -12.50 8.73
CA LEU A 234 12.95 -11.56 9.85
C LEU A 234 13.81 -10.34 9.48
N TYR A 235 14.98 -10.62 8.91
CA TYR A 235 15.92 -9.69 8.32
C TYR A 235 16.22 -10.13 6.88
N HIS A 236 16.68 -9.19 6.06
CA HIS A 236 17.03 -9.39 4.65
C HIS A 236 18.47 -8.90 4.43
N ASP A 237 19.35 -9.28 5.35
CA ASP A 237 20.75 -8.82 5.40
C ASP A 237 21.60 -9.48 4.30
N ASP A 238 21.10 -10.56 3.72
CA ASP A 238 21.66 -11.28 2.57
C ASP A 238 21.24 -10.68 1.22
N PHE A 239 20.42 -9.62 1.21
CA PHE A 239 20.05 -8.95 -0.04
C PHE A 239 21.26 -8.25 -0.64
N ALA A 240 21.81 -8.83 -1.71
CA ALA A 240 23.03 -8.33 -2.36
C ALA A 240 22.92 -6.85 -2.73
N LEU A 241 23.88 -6.05 -2.25
CA LEU A 241 24.01 -4.63 -2.55
C LEU A 241 24.32 -4.44 -4.04
N SER A 242 23.71 -3.42 -4.64
CA SER A 242 24.08 -2.95 -5.98
C SER A 242 25.18 -1.90 -5.88
N THR A 243 26.43 -2.33 -6.08
CA THR A 243 27.64 -1.48 -6.09
C THR A 243 27.79 -0.71 -7.40
N GLY A 244 27.13 -1.16 -8.47
CA GLY A 244 27.08 -0.49 -9.76
C GLY A 244 25.87 -0.89 -10.60
N LEU A 245 25.73 -0.28 -11.79
CA LEU A 245 24.61 -0.60 -12.69
C LEU A 245 24.67 -2.04 -13.23
N LEU A 246 25.86 -2.59 -13.39
CA LEU A 246 26.06 -3.96 -13.88
C LEU A 246 26.45 -4.95 -12.79
N ASP A 247 26.56 -4.49 -11.54
CA ASP A 247 26.92 -5.32 -10.40
C ASP A 247 25.89 -5.18 -9.26
N PRO A 248 24.96 -6.13 -9.13
CA PRO A 248 24.69 -7.22 -10.07
C PRO A 248 24.01 -6.71 -11.35
N TRP A 249 24.11 -7.48 -12.45
CA TRP A 249 23.54 -7.11 -13.77
C TRP A 249 22.03 -6.84 -13.73
N THR A 250 21.34 -7.45 -12.77
CA THR A 250 19.90 -7.22 -12.54
C THR A 250 19.57 -5.77 -12.16
N THR A 251 20.56 -4.97 -11.73
CA THR A 251 20.39 -3.54 -11.38
C THR A 251 20.06 -2.69 -12.60
N LEU A 252 20.83 -2.79 -13.69
CA LEU A 252 20.53 -2.06 -14.91
C LEU A 252 19.18 -2.51 -15.47
N LEU A 253 18.91 -3.82 -15.46
CA LEU A 253 17.62 -4.34 -15.91
C LEU A 253 16.46 -3.78 -15.08
N SER A 254 16.56 -3.76 -13.75
CA SER A 254 15.49 -3.20 -12.90
C SER A 254 15.27 -1.71 -13.15
N VAL A 255 16.34 -0.92 -13.32
CA VAL A 255 16.23 0.51 -13.64
C VAL A 255 15.51 0.72 -14.97
N LEU A 256 15.91 -0.01 -16.03
CA LEU A 256 15.30 0.10 -17.35
C LEU A 256 13.83 -0.34 -17.35
N LEU A 257 13.51 -1.45 -16.64
CA LEU A 257 12.13 -1.92 -16.51
C LEU A 257 11.27 -0.92 -15.74
N TRP A 258 11.78 -0.33 -14.65
CA TRP A 258 11.05 0.71 -13.92
C TRP A 258 10.81 1.95 -14.78
N ALA A 259 11.80 2.40 -15.56
CA ALA A 259 11.62 3.51 -16.49
C ALA A 259 10.50 3.22 -17.51
N GLY A 260 10.49 2.02 -18.10
CA GLY A 260 9.43 1.56 -19.00
C GLY A 260 8.07 1.46 -18.32
N LEU A 261 8.00 0.83 -17.14
CA LEU A 261 6.77 0.65 -16.36
C LEU A 261 6.17 1.99 -15.93
N VAL A 262 6.98 2.94 -15.48
CA VAL A 262 6.53 4.31 -15.14
C VAL A 262 6.00 5.01 -16.37
N GLY A 263 6.71 4.96 -17.51
CA GLY A 263 6.23 5.52 -18.78
C GLY A 263 4.88 4.94 -19.20
N LEU A 264 4.72 3.61 -19.11
CA LEU A 264 3.47 2.93 -19.35
C LEU A 264 2.38 3.37 -18.35
N ALA A 265 2.69 3.44 -17.06
CA ALA A 265 1.73 3.88 -16.05
C ALA A 265 1.20 5.28 -16.37
N LEU A 266 2.08 6.23 -16.68
CA LEU A 266 1.72 7.60 -17.04
C LEU A 266 0.87 7.66 -18.31
N TRP A 267 1.18 6.83 -19.31
CA TRP A 267 0.31 6.68 -20.48
C TRP A 267 -1.07 6.12 -20.12
N GLY A 268 -1.11 5.13 -19.23
CA GLY A 268 -2.32 4.49 -18.71
C GLY A 268 -3.23 5.42 -17.91
N VAL A 269 -2.72 6.53 -17.36
CA VAL A 269 -3.51 7.57 -16.67
C VAL A 269 -4.59 8.13 -17.61
N ARG A 270 -4.25 8.40 -18.89
CA ARG A 270 -5.21 8.93 -19.88
C ARG A 270 -6.38 8.00 -20.12
N ARG A 271 -6.14 6.69 -20.02
CA ARG A 271 -7.16 5.63 -20.16
C ARG A 271 -7.75 5.20 -18.82
N ARG A 272 -7.30 5.78 -17.71
CA ARG A 272 -7.68 5.43 -16.33
C ARG A 272 -7.59 3.92 -16.08
N ALA A 273 -6.53 3.30 -16.59
CA ALA A 273 -6.37 1.86 -16.50
C ALA A 273 -6.02 1.43 -15.06
N LEU A 274 -6.67 0.38 -14.55
CA LEU A 274 -6.46 -0.05 -13.15
C LEU A 274 -5.04 -0.54 -12.87
N TRP A 275 -4.36 -1.15 -13.84
CA TRP A 275 -2.96 -1.52 -13.70
C TRP A 275 -2.05 -0.30 -13.50
N SER A 276 -2.39 0.83 -14.14
CA SER A 276 -1.65 2.09 -14.00
C SER A 276 -1.91 2.71 -12.63
N PHE A 277 -3.17 2.70 -12.15
CA PHE A 277 -3.49 3.07 -10.77
C PHE A 277 -2.71 2.24 -9.75
N ALA A 278 -2.68 0.91 -9.92
CA ALA A 278 -2.00 0.00 -9.01
C ALA A 278 -0.50 0.27 -8.92
N LEU A 279 0.14 0.47 -10.07
CA LEU A 279 1.58 0.74 -10.15
C LEU A 279 1.95 2.10 -9.54
N LEU A 280 1.18 3.15 -9.86
CA LEU A 280 1.41 4.48 -9.29
C LEU A 280 1.12 4.52 -7.78
N TRP A 281 0.09 3.82 -7.32
CA TRP A 281 -0.21 3.67 -5.89
C TRP A 281 0.97 3.02 -5.16
N TYR A 282 1.47 1.92 -5.72
CA TYR A 282 2.61 1.21 -5.18
C TYR A 282 3.86 2.10 -5.08
N LEU A 283 4.17 2.84 -6.15
CA LEU A 283 5.31 3.75 -6.19
C LEU A 283 5.15 4.96 -5.24
N VAL A 284 3.95 5.54 -5.16
CA VAL A 284 3.66 6.62 -4.19
C VAL A 284 3.94 6.14 -2.78
N GLY A 285 3.50 4.93 -2.44
CA GLY A 285 3.70 4.37 -1.11
C GLY A 285 5.14 4.04 -0.74
N HIS A 286 5.98 3.79 -1.73
CA HIS A 286 7.41 3.54 -1.55
C HIS A 286 8.27 4.81 -1.67
N SER A 287 7.69 5.96 -2.03
CA SER A 287 8.43 7.20 -2.28
C SER A 287 9.10 7.81 -1.04
N LEU A 288 8.68 7.43 0.17
CA LEU A 288 9.31 7.87 1.41
C LEU A 288 10.36 6.88 1.94
N GLU A 289 10.06 5.58 1.88
CA GLU A 289 10.90 4.56 2.54
C GLU A 289 11.91 3.87 1.62
N SER A 290 11.68 3.90 0.30
CA SER A 290 12.51 3.23 -0.73
C SER A 290 13.19 4.26 -1.64
N THR A 291 13.72 5.33 -1.04
CA THR A 291 14.34 6.46 -1.75
C THR A 291 15.67 6.89 -1.09
N PHE A 292 16.03 8.17 -1.19
CA PHE A 292 17.29 8.75 -0.71
C PHE A 292 17.40 8.86 0.81
N VAL A 293 16.33 8.57 1.57
CA VAL A 293 16.38 8.57 3.04
C VAL A 293 17.21 7.38 3.50
N SER A 294 18.19 7.59 4.39
CA SER A 294 19.16 6.61 4.88
C SER A 294 18.56 5.56 5.85
N LEU A 295 17.48 4.90 5.44
CA LEU A 295 16.87 3.77 6.13
C LEU A 295 17.53 2.45 5.70
N GLU A 296 17.19 1.34 6.34
CA GLU A 296 17.62 0.00 5.88
C GLU A 296 17.14 -0.30 4.45
N LEU A 297 17.79 -1.24 3.77
CA LEU A 297 17.48 -1.58 2.39
C LEU A 297 16.11 -2.24 2.26
N VAL A 298 15.86 -3.32 3.01
CA VAL A 298 14.69 -4.18 2.79
C VAL A 298 13.91 -4.36 4.09
N PHE A 299 12.62 -4.02 4.04
CA PHE A 299 11.67 -4.30 5.11
C PHE A 299 10.28 -4.57 4.54
N GLU A 300 9.75 -5.73 4.85
CA GLU A 300 8.46 -6.17 4.29
C GLU A 300 7.29 -5.30 4.73
N HIS A 301 7.31 -4.82 5.99
CA HIS A 301 6.25 -3.99 6.56
C HIS A 301 6.05 -2.66 5.80
N ARG A 302 7.03 -2.22 5.00
CA ARG A 302 6.90 -1.07 4.09
C ARG A 302 5.79 -1.28 3.07
N ASN A 303 5.48 -2.53 2.72
CA ASN A 303 4.43 -2.88 1.76
C ASN A 303 3.01 -2.89 2.34
N TYR A 304 2.82 -2.54 3.62
CA TYR A 304 1.51 -2.63 4.26
C TYR A 304 0.42 -1.88 3.49
N LEU A 305 0.62 -0.58 3.25
CA LEU A 305 -0.30 0.22 2.44
C LEU A 305 -0.03 0.15 0.92
N PRO A 306 1.23 0.14 0.41
CA PRO A 306 1.51 0.06 -1.03
C PRO A 306 0.90 -1.18 -1.71
N SER A 307 0.84 -2.31 -1.01
CA SER A 307 0.28 -3.56 -1.54
C SER A 307 -1.20 -3.47 -1.92
N PHE A 308 -1.96 -2.55 -1.31
CA PHE A 308 -3.38 -2.36 -1.62
C PHE A 308 -3.63 -2.13 -3.11
N GLY A 309 -2.88 -1.23 -3.75
CA GLY A 309 -3.08 -0.92 -5.17
C GLY A 309 -2.85 -2.13 -6.06
N ILE A 310 -1.77 -2.87 -5.82
CA ILE A 310 -1.42 -4.09 -6.56
C ILE A 310 -2.48 -5.17 -6.37
N LEU A 311 -2.89 -5.46 -5.13
CA LEU A 311 -3.89 -6.49 -4.84
C LEU A 311 -5.29 -6.09 -5.33
N PHE A 312 -5.62 -4.80 -5.31
CA PHE A 312 -6.87 -4.26 -5.86
C PHE A 312 -6.99 -4.55 -7.37
N ALA A 313 -5.97 -4.20 -8.16
CA ALA A 313 -5.98 -4.49 -9.59
C ALA A 313 -5.88 -5.99 -9.87
N THR A 314 -5.08 -6.72 -9.09
CA THR A 314 -4.94 -8.18 -9.23
C THR A 314 -6.28 -8.88 -9.04
N ALA A 315 -7.03 -8.56 -7.98
CA ALA A 315 -8.36 -9.12 -7.75
C ALA A 315 -9.31 -8.82 -8.94
N TYR A 316 -9.29 -7.57 -9.43
CA TYR A 316 -10.14 -7.17 -10.56
C TYR A 316 -9.81 -7.97 -11.82
N TYR A 317 -8.53 -8.00 -12.23
CA TYR A 317 -8.12 -8.67 -13.46
C TYR A 317 -8.21 -10.20 -13.36
N LEU A 318 -7.99 -10.77 -12.17
CA LEU A 318 -8.19 -12.20 -11.92
C LEU A 318 -9.65 -12.59 -12.15
N VAL A 319 -10.59 -11.91 -11.49
CA VAL A 319 -12.03 -12.20 -11.63
C VAL A 319 -12.50 -11.96 -13.06
N TRP A 320 -12.06 -10.85 -13.67
CA TRP A 320 -12.38 -10.52 -15.06
C TRP A 320 -11.84 -11.56 -16.06
N GLY A 321 -10.61 -12.02 -15.87
CA GLY A 321 -9.97 -13.02 -16.72
C GLY A 321 -10.61 -14.40 -16.58
N LEU A 322 -10.89 -14.82 -15.34
CA LEU A 322 -11.56 -16.09 -15.05
C LEU A 322 -12.99 -16.14 -15.59
N ASP A 323 -13.76 -15.03 -15.52
CA ASP A 323 -15.11 -14.95 -16.10
C ASP A 323 -15.08 -15.24 -17.61
N ARG A 324 -14.05 -14.73 -18.30
CA ARG A 324 -13.87 -14.92 -19.75
C ARG A 324 -13.36 -16.31 -20.11
N LEU A 325 -12.42 -16.83 -19.33
CA LEU A 325 -11.80 -18.12 -19.60
C LEU A 325 -12.76 -19.28 -19.32
N LEU A 326 -13.37 -19.30 -18.13
CA LEU A 326 -14.16 -20.44 -17.67
C LEU A 326 -15.55 -20.48 -18.31
N ARG A 327 -16.06 -19.34 -18.80
CA ARG A 327 -17.42 -19.14 -19.37
C ARG A 327 -18.60 -19.57 -18.45
N LYS A 328 -18.31 -20.18 -17.30
CA LYS A 328 -19.22 -20.60 -16.23
C LYS A 328 -18.84 -19.85 -14.95
N ARG A 329 -19.57 -18.77 -14.67
CA ARG A 329 -19.30 -17.86 -13.53
C ARG A 329 -19.15 -18.57 -12.18
N ARG A 330 -19.90 -19.66 -11.97
CA ARG A 330 -19.86 -20.43 -10.72
C ARG A 330 -18.50 -21.07 -10.43
N LEU A 331 -17.67 -21.31 -11.45
CA LEU A 331 -16.33 -21.89 -11.28
C LEU A 331 -15.28 -20.87 -10.83
N VAL A 332 -15.58 -19.56 -10.89
CA VAL A 332 -14.66 -18.52 -10.41
C VAL A 332 -14.54 -18.56 -8.88
N TYR A 333 -15.65 -18.82 -8.17
CA TYR A 333 -15.68 -18.86 -6.71
C TYR A 333 -14.72 -19.88 -6.08
N PRO A 334 -14.71 -21.17 -6.48
CA PRO A 334 -13.78 -22.14 -5.89
C PRO A 334 -12.32 -21.81 -6.20
N VAL A 335 -12.00 -21.27 -7.39
CA VAL A 335 -10.63 -20.87 -7.76
C VAL A 335 -10.15 -19.72 -6.88
N VAL A 336 -10.97 -18.69 -6.73
CA VAL A 336 -10.68 -17.55 -5.85
C VAL A 336 -10.62 -17.98 -4.38
N GLY A 337 -11.54 -18.85 -3.95
CA GLY A 337 -11.55 -19.42 -2.61
C GLY A 337 -10.27 -20.19 -2.30
N LEU A 338 -9.80 -21.03 -3.24
CA LEU A 338 -8.53 -21.74 -3.12
C LEU A 338 -7.35 -20.77 -2.99
N LEU A 339 -7.29 -19.70 -3.79
CA LEU A 339 -6.24 -18.69 -3.68
C LEU A 339 -6.22 -18.04 -2.29
N VAL A 340 -7.39 -17.66 -1.77
CA VAL A 340 -7.52 -17.10 -0.42
C VAL A 340 -7.07 -18.10 0.65
N LEU A 341 -7.44 -19.37 0.51
CA LEU A 341 -7.01 -20.44 1.42
C LEU A 341 -5.49 -20.66 1.37
N VAL A 342 -4.88 -20.61 0.19
CA VAL A 342 -3.41 -20.72 0.02
C VAL A 342 -2.71 -19.56 0.72
N LEU A 343 -3.18 -18.33 0.57
CA LEU A 343 -2.62 -17.17 1.28
C LEU A 343 -2.79 -17.29 2.79
N ALA A 344 -3.98 -17.68 3.27
CA ALA A 344 -4.23 -17.89 4.69
C ALA A 344 -3.31 -18.98 5.27
N PHE A 345 -3.17 -20.10 4.58
CA PHE A 345 -2.29 -21.19 4.99
C PHE A 345 -0.82 -20.77 4.99
N THR A 346 -0.38 -20.03 3.98
CA THR A 346 0.99 -19.48 3.90
C THR A 346 1.26 -18.51 5.06
N THR A 347 0.30 -17.65 5.39
CA THR A 347 0.41 -16.72 6.52
C THR A 347 0.43 -17.46 7.86
N PHE A 348 -0.40 -18.49 8.02
CA PHE A 348 -0.42 -19.33 9.23
C PHE A 348 0.90 -20.07 9.44
N THR A 349 1.39 -20.76 8.40
CA THR A 349 2.67 -21.49 8.45
C THR A 349 3.84 -20.55 8.73
N ARG A 350 3.85 -19.37 8.11
CA ARG A 350 4.85 -18.33 8.39
C ARG A 350 4.80 -17.82 9.83
N ALA A 351 3.61 -17.59 10.38
CA ALA A 351 3.45 -17.17 11.77
C ALA A 351 3.98 -18.24 12.75
N GLY A 352 3.76 -19.52 12.44
CA GLY A 352 4.34 -20.66 13.16
C GLY A 352 5.86 -20.68 13.09
N ALA A 353 6.45 -20.52 11.89
CA ALA A 353 7.90 -20.51 11.70
C ALA A 353 8.60 -19.43 12.56
N GLN A 354 8.10 -18.19 12.55
CA GLN A 354 8.66 -17.11 13.37
C GLN A 354 8.52 -17.35 14.88
N SER A 355 7.49 -18.08 15.32
CA SER A 355 7.37 -18.47 16.73
C SER A 355 8.45 -19.48 17.15
N SER A 356 8.88 -20.34 16.21
CA SER A 356 9.88 -21.38 16.44
C SER A 356 11.32 -20.89 16.33
N GLU A 357 11.61 -19.88 15.50
CA GLU A 357 12.94 -19.26 15.39
C GLU A 357 13.36 -18.49 16.65
N LEU A 358 12.38 -18.11 17.48
CA LEU A 358 12.63 -17.54 18.82
C LEU A 358 12.96 -18.60 19.88
N GLN A 359 12.93 -19.89 19.54
CA GLN A 359 13.54 -20.92 20.37
C GLN A 359 15.01 -21.06 19.98
N PRO A 360 15.97 -20.88 20.91
CA PRO A 360 17.37 -21.08 20.62
C PRO A 360 17.57 -22.57 20.31
N TYR A 361 17.65 -22.88 19.01
CA TYR A 361 18.04 -24.19 18.55
C TYR A 361 19.56 -24.32 18.72
N PRO A 362 20.06 -25.20 19.62
CA PRO A 362 21.50 -25.34 19.87
C PRO A 362 22.30 -25.95 18.68
N TRP A 363 21.66 -26.27 17.56
CA TRP A 363 22.32 -26.97 16.44
C TRP A 363 23.06 -26.08 15.44
N ARG A 364 22.84 -24.74 15.44
CA ARG A 364 23.55 -23.83 14.51
C ARG A 364 24.92 -23.35 15.00
N VAL A 365 25.35 -23.72 16.21
CA VAL A 365 26.65 -23.32 16.78
C VAL A 365 27.77 -24.34 16.46
N ARG A 366 27.48 -25.46 15.77
CA ARG A 366 28.50 -26.51 15.51
C ARG A 366 29.08 -26.52 14.08
N HIS A 367 28.67 -25.62 13.20
CA HIS A 367 29.18 -25.58 11.81
C HIS A 367 29.60 -24.19 11.33
N HIS A 368 30.06 -23.33 12.25
CA HIS A 368 30.87 -22.16 11.93
C HIS A 368 32.18 -22.20 12.69
#